data_AF-A0AAN6KX50-F1
#
_entry.id   AF-A0AAN6KX50-F1
#
_cell.length_a   1.000
_cell.length_b   1.000
_cell.length_c   1.000
_cell.angle_alpha   90.00
_cell.angle_beta   90.00
_cell.angle_gamma   90.00
#
_symmetry.space_group_name_H-M   'P 1'
#
loop_
_entity.id
_entity.type
_entity.pdbx_description
1 polymer ?
#
loop_
_entity_poly.entity_id
_entity_poly.type
_entity_poly.pdbx_seq_one_letter_code
_entity_poly.pdbx_strand_id
1 'polypeptide(L)'
;MSTIASPRPSISLSSRRTSTSTDAGRSPSTSRAPASAASSLRRNRVALRDYYGIKNATSADAPPTPTLDSIPESELDRPDFDASAYVQSLLATEGLEGILRVEAGLVSEIRGLDGEKKALVYDNYSKLIAATDTIKSMREKMDPVTETSTLMGDVARIAESASRLSSEMGKQYGGGTGDAGSDQLRKRRAQQETVKWVLNSPDRLRQLVAESKTDEAEAQWNELSGLLARWEGVEGTEQVRRRCLDALRSRQTG
;
A
#
# COMPACT_ATOMS: atom_id res chain seq x y z
N MET A 1 13.97 71.62 13.10
CA MET A 1 15.21 71.00 12.61
C MET A 1 14.80 69.85 11.72
N SER A 2 14.92 70.02 10.40
CA SER A 2 14.51 69.04 9.40
C SER A 2 15.68 68.10 9.12
N THR A 3 15.46 66.78 9.11
CA THR A 3 16.46 65.80 8.66
C THR A 3 15.93 65.04 7.45
N ILE A 4 16.81 65.00 6.45
CA ILE A 4 16.63 64.62 5.06
C ILE A 4 16.52 63.11 4.91
N ALA A 5 15.45 62.65 4.24
CA ALA A 5 15.35 61.32 3.67
C ALA A 5 15.96 61.35 2.26
N SER A 6 16.96 60.50 2.00
CA SER A 6 17.59 60.36 0.68
C SER A 6 16.84 59.33 -0.18
N PRO A 7 16.46 59.63 -1.43
CA PRO A 7 15.88 58.65 -2.35
C PRO A 7 16.98 57.88 -3.12
N ARG A 8 16.84 56.55 -3.19
CA ARG A 8 17.65 55.68 -4.06
C ARG A 8 17.47 56.06 -5.55
N PRO A 9 18.54 56.03 -6.38
CA PRO A 9 18.40 56.22 -7.82
C PRO A 9 17.93 54.93 -8.51
N SER A 10 16.84 55.04 -9.25
CA SER A 10 16.35 54.05 -10.21
C SER A 10 17.01 54.30 -11.58
N ILE A 11 17.92 53.41 -11.97
CA ILE A 11 18.43 53.35 -13.35
C ILE A 11 17.65 52.28 -14.12
N SER A 12 16.77 52.73 -15.00
CA SER A 12 16.13 51.92 -16.03
C SER A 12 16.94 52.05 -17.33
N LEU A 13 17.68 51.00 -17.70
CA LEU A 13 18.08 50.78 -19.09
C LEU A 13 17.79 49.34 -19.52
N SER A 14 17.03 49.28 -20.60
CA SER A 14 16.59 48.12 -21.33
C SER A 14 17.76 47.37 -21.96
N SER A 15 17.81 46.05 -21.79
CA SER A 15 18.42 45.16 -22.78
C SER A 15 17.67 43.84 -22.82
N ARG A 16 16.98 43.63 -23.94
CA ARG A 16 16.48 42.34 -24.40
C ARG A 16 17.67 41.38 -24.49
N ARG A 17 17.55 40.21 -23.85
CA ARG A 17 17.99 38.93 -24.43
C ARG A 17 17.51 37.75 -23.55
N THR A 18 16.41 37.17 -24.02
CA THR A 18 16.05 35.75 -24.04
C THR A 18 16.88 34.82 -23.14
N SER A 19 16.29 34.40 -22.02
CA SER A 19 16.57 33.08 -21.45
C SER A 19 15.24 32.43 -21.09
N THR A 20 14.97 31.35 -21.81
CA THR A 20 13.80 30.48 -21.68
C THR A 20 13.81 29.82 -20.31
N SER A 21 12.94 30.28 -19.42
CA SER A 21 12.58 29.59 -18.18
C SER A 21 11.69 28.40 -18.54
N THR A 22 12.14 27.18 -18.26
CA THR A 22 11.26 26.01 -18.21
C THR A 22 10.81 25.83 -16.77
N ASP A 23 9.83 26.63 -16.36
CA ASP A 23 8.95 26.30 -15.24
C ASP A 23 7.81 25.45 -15.79
N ALA A 24 7.86 24.15 -15.55
CA ALA A 24 6.79 23.22 -15.89
C ALA A 24 6.18 22.71 -14.58
N GLY A 25 5.04 23.30 -14.24
CA GLY A 25 4.17 22.84 -13.16
C GLY A 25 3.89 21.35 -13.25
N ARG A 26 4.11 20.64 -12.15
CA ARG A 26 3.93 19.20 -12.04
C ARG A 26 2.56 18.90 -11.43
N SER A 27 1.61 18.55 -12.29
CA SER A 27 0.48 17.68 -11.93
C SER A 27 0.57 16.38 -12.73
N PRO A 28 0.20 15.22 -12.14
CA PRO A 28 0.55 13.92 -12.69
C PRO A 28 -0.52 13.46 -13.68
N SER A 29 -0.11 13.14 -14.90
CA SER A 29 -0.90 12.29 -15.79
C SER A 29 0.03 11.55 -16.74
N THR A 30 -0.22 10.25 -16.80
CA THR A 30 0.39 9.23 -17.63
C THR A 30 0.54 9.64 -19.09
N SER A 31 1.76 9.62 -19.62
CA SER A 31 2.16 8.89 -20.85
C SER A 31 3.39 9.51 -21.54
N ARG A 32 4.33 8.62 -21.91
CA ARG A 32 5.37 8.76 -22.94
C ARG A 32 6.54 9.72 -22.65
N ALA A 33 7.68 9.13 -22.27
CA ALA A 33 8.96 9.81 -22.16
C ALA A 33 9.44 10.40 -23.52
N PRO A 34 10.01 11.62 -23.55
CA PRO A 34 10.51 12.23 -24.78
C PRO A 34 11.80 11.54 -25.24
N ALA A 35 11.88 11.21 -26.53
CA ALA A 35 12.99 10.52 -27.19
C ALA A 35 14.38 11.18 -26.99
N SER A 36 14.42 12.45 -26.58
CA SER A 36 15.66 13.19 -26.25
C SER A 36 16.43 12.57 -25.07
N ALA A 37 15.73 12.16 -24.00
CA ALA A 37 16.34 11.56 -22.81
C ALA A 37 16.94 10.17 -23.09
N ALA A 38 16.33 9.41 -24.01
CA ALA A 38 16.86 8.12 -24.44
C ALA A 38 18.18 8.28 -25.23
N SER A 39 18.35 9.39 -25.96
CA SER A 39 19.58 9.69 -26.71
C SER A 39 20.75 10.11 -25.80
N SER A 40 20.47 10.85 -24.72
CA SER A 40 21.48 11.27 -23.74
C SER A 40 21.92 10.09 -22.88
N LEU A 41 20.99 9.22 -22.46
CA LEU A 41 21.30 7.97 -21.77
C LEU A 41 22.16 7.03 -22.63
N ARG A 42 21.86 6.90 -23.94
CA ARG A 42 22.68 6.10 -24.85
C ARG A 42 24.08 6.70 -25.06
N ARG A 43 24.20 8.03 -25.19
CA ARG A 43 25.49 8.72 -25.30
C ARG A 43 26.33 8.59 -24.02
N ASN A 44 25.73 8.78 -22.85
CA ASN A 44 26.41 8.53 -21.57
C ASN A 44 26.83 7.08 -21.42
N ARG A 45 26.00 6.13 -21.84
CA ARG A 45 26.36 4.70 -21.79
C ARG A 45 27.52 4.38 -22.72
N VAL A 46 27.61 5.01 -23.90
CA VAL A 46 28.75 4.87 -24.81
C VAL A 46 30.01 5.51 -24.24
N ALA A 47 29.92 6.72 -23.70
CA ALA A 47 31.05 7.41 -23.05
C ALA A 47 31.59 6.61 -21.86
N LEU A 48 30.72 6.03 -21.03
CA LEU A 48 31.12 5.16 -19.93
C LEU A 48 31.74 3.85 -20.44
N ARG A 49 31.18 3.24 -21.50
CA ARG A 49 31.76 2.02 -22.09
C ARG A 49 33.17 2.26 -22.65
N ASP A 50 33.39 3.45 -23.19
CA ASP A 50 34.66 3.88 -23.74
C ASP A 50 35.67 4.24 -22.64
N TYR A 51 35.21 4.90 -21.57
CA TYR A 51 36.00 5.22 -20.37
C TYR A 51 36.47 3.96 -19.63
N TYR A 52 35.61 2.94 -19.52
CA TYR A 52 35.94 1.67 -18.87
C TYR A 52 36.50 0.60 -19.82
N GLY A 53 36.78 0.94 -21.09
CA GLY A 53 37.43 0.03 -22.05
C GLY A 53 36.70 -1.30 -22.31
N ILE A 54 35.39 -1.38 -22.01
CA ILE A 54 34.61 -2.65 -21.96
C ILE A 54 34.45 -3.29 -23.36
N LYS A 55 34.89 -2.61 -24.42
CA LYS A 55 34.83 -3.10 -25.80
C LYS A 55 35.96 -4.08 -26.19
N ASN A 56 36.95 -4.33 -25.33
CA ASN A 56 38.09 -5.21 -25.67
C ASN A 56 38.27 -6.47 -24.77
N ALA A 57 37.25 -6.93 -24.04
CA ALA A 57 37.37 -8.12 -23.18
C ALA A 57 37.28 -9.49 -23.92
N THR A 58 37.64 -9.55 -25.21
CA THR A 58 37.73 -10.84 -25.97
C THR A 58 39.04 -11.03 -26.71
N SER A 59 40.10 -10.28 -26.38
CA SER A 59 41.44 -10.62 -26.87
C SER A 59 42.46 -10.38 -25.77
N ALA A 60 43.17 -11.46 -25.45
CA ALA A 60 44.25 -11.52 -24.49
C ALA A 60 45.40 -10.61 -24.94
N ASP A 61 45.50 -9.42 -24.36
CA ASP A 61 46.75 -8.72 -24.02
C ASP A 61 46.36 -7.50 -23.19
N ALA A 62 46.68 -7.51 -21.90
CA ALA A 62 46.34 -6.43 -20.98
C ALA A 62 47.47 -5.38 -21.00
N PRO A 63 47.26 -4.16 -21.54
CA PRO A 63 48.17 -3.06 -21.25
C PRO A 63 47.99 -2.67 -19.77
N PRO A 64 49.05 -2.21 -19.09
CA PRO A 64 48.98 -1.88 -17.67
C PRO A 64 47.89 -0.84 -17.43
N THR A 65 47.01 -1.16 -16.49
CA THR A 65 46.07 -0.23 -15.88
C THR A 65 46.81 1.06 -15.52
N PRO A 66 46.35 2.26 -15.95
CA PRO A 66 46.82 3.49 -15.34
C PRO A 66 46.36 3.43 -13.87
N THR A 67 47.27 3.08 -12.99
CA THR A 67 47.11 3.24 -11.55
C THR A 67 46.75 4.70 -11.29
N LEU A 68 45.65 4.91 -10.58
CA LEU A 68 45.21 6.23 -10.09
C LEU A 68 46.12 6.77 -8.97
N ASP A 69 47.28 6.15 -8.78
CA ASP A 69 48.23 6.43 -7.72
C ASP A 69 49.34 7.29 -8.29
N SER A 70 49.59 8.39 -7.58
CA SER A 70 50.69 9.34 -7.80
C SER A 70 50.43 10.38 -8.89
N ILE A 71 49.51 11.30 -8.60
CA ILE A 71 49.90 12.71 -8.81
C ILE A 71 51.21 12.85 -8.02
N PRO A 72 52.34 13.21 -8.65
CA PRO A 72 53.58 13.39 -7.90
C PRO A 72 53.27 14.40 -6.80
N GLU A 73 53.40 13.99 -5.53
CA GLU A 73 53.29 14.93 -4.41
C GLU A 73 54.22 16.09 -4.72
N SER A 74 53.65 17.30 -4.78
CA SER A 74 54.45 18.49 -5.05
C SER A 74 55.54 18.56 -3.98
N GLU A 75 56.74 19.03 -4.34
CA GLU A 75 57.81 19.23 -3.35
C GLU A 75 57.34 20.14 -2.19
N LEU A 76 56.34 20.99 -2.47
CA LEU A 76 55.65 21.88 -1.54
C LEU A 76 54.68 21.16 -0.58
N ASP A 77 54.20 19.96 -0.93
CA ASP A 77 53.22 19.19 -0.15
C ASP A 77 53.88 18.22 0.84
N ARG A 78 55.22 18.16 0.85
CA ARG A 78 55.97 17.25 1.72
C ARG A 78 55.81 17.66 3.20
N PRO A 79 55.64 16.70 4.12
CA PRO A 79 55.45 17.00 5.55
C PRO A 79 56.65 17.71 6.20
N ASP A 80 57.85 17.52 5.66
CA ASP A 80 59.11 18.13 6.13
C ASP A 80 59.51 19.36 5.29
N PHE A 81 58.55 20.05 4.65
CA PHE A 81 58.83 21.19 3.78
C PHE A 81 59.46 22.38 4.55
N ASP A 82 60.67 22.78 4.15
CA ASP A 82 61.34 24.00 4.61
C ASP A 82 61.29 25.08 3.52
N ALA A 83 60.42 26.07 3.73
CA ALA A 83 60.26 27.19 2.81
C ALA A 83 61.55 27.99 2.60
N SER A 84 62.40 28.10 3.63
CA SER A 84 63.61 28.91 3.56
C SER A 84 64.68 28.24 2.71
N ALA A 85 64.86 26.92 2.87
CA ALA A 85 65.76 26.12 2.03
C ALA A 85 65.26 26.06 0.59
N TYR A 86 63.95 25.89 0.36
CA TYR A 86 63.35 25.86 -0.98
C TYR A 86 63.55 27.18 -1.75
N VAL A 87 63.33 28.32 -1.10
CA VAL A 87 63.55 29.63 -1.72
C VAL A 87 65.03 29.86 -2.00
N GLN A 88 65.93 29.43 -1.11
CA GLN A 88 67.38 29.52 -1.34
C GLN A 88 67.83 28.66 -2.52
N SER A 89 67.34 27.42 -2.64
CA SER A 89 67.64 26.57 -3.80
C SER A 89 67.08 27.17 -5.07
N LEU A 90 65.86 27.71 -5.04
CA LEU A 90 65.22 28.32 -6.21
C LEU A 90 65.99 29.57 -6.70
N LEU A 91 66.45 30.42 -5.77
CA LEU A 91 67.30 31.58 -6.10
C LEU A 91 68.68 31.19 -6.61
N ALA A 92 69.20 30.03 -6.22
CA ALA A 92 70.51 29.53 -6.65
C ALA A 92 70.46 28.82 -8.01
N THR A 93 69.32 28.20 -8.37
CA THR A 93 69.18 27.42 -9.61
C THR A 93 68.50 28.17 -10.74
N GLU A 94 67.51 29.02 -10.45
CA GLU A 94 66.68 29.69 -11.44
C GLU A 94 67.08 31.16 -11.65
N GLY A 95 66.91 31.64 -12.89
CA GLY A 95 67.01 33.06 -13.20
C GLY A 95 65.76 33.85 -12.80
N LEU A 96 65.82 35.19 -12.89
CA LEU A 96 64.70 36.08 -12.54
C LEU A 96 63.38 35.74 -13.27
N GLU A 97 63.46 35.35 -14.55
CA GLU A 97 62.27 34.94 -15.33
C GLU A 97 61.64 33.65 -14.78
N GLY A 98 62.47 32.69 -14.36
CA GLY A 98 62.00 31.44 -13.74
C GLY A 98 61.32 31.71 -12.40
N ILE A 99 61.92 32.56 -11.56
CA ILE A 99 61.36 32.98 -10.28
C ILE A 99 59.99 33.64 -10.46
N LEU A 100 59.85 34.56 -11.42
CA LEU A 100 58.57 35.22 -11.70
C LEU A 100 57.50 34.25 -12.23
N ARG A 101 57.89 33.23 -13.01
CA ARG A 101 56.95 32.18 -13.43
C ARG A 101 56.47 31.34 -12.26
N VAL A 102 57.38 30.95 -11.36
CA VAL A 102 57.03 30.20 -10.16
C VAL A 102 56.13 31.02 -9.25
N GLU A 103 56.43 32.31 -9.03
CA GLU A 103 55.58 33.21 -8.26
C GLU A 103 54.17 33.32 -8.86
N ALA A 104 54.07 33.55 -10.17
CA ALA A 104 52.78 33.65 -10.85
C ALA A 104 51.97 32.34 -10.76
N GLY A 105 52.66 31.19 -10.85
CA GLY A 105 52.07 29.87 -10.64
C GLY A 105 51.52 29.69 -9.23
N LEU A 106 52.34 29.95 -8.21
CA LEU A 106 51.95 29.86 -6.79
C LEU A 106 50.77 30.78 -6.48
N VAL A 107 50.78 32.02 -6.99
CA VAL A 107 49.67 32.96 -6.79
C VAL A 107 48.37 32.46 -7.44
N SER A 108 48.46 31.79 -8.59
CA SER A 108 47.31 31.16 -9.23
C SER A 108 46.80 29.96 -8.42
N GLU A 109 47.71 29.13 -7.93
CA GLU A 109 47.41 27.95 -7.12
C GLU A 109 46.76 28.33 -5.79
N ILE A 110 47.29 29.33 -5.08
CA ILE A 110 46.68 29.88 -3.84
C ILE A 110 45.24 30.31 -4.09
N ARG A 111 44.96 30.98 -5.21
CA ARG A 111 43.59 31.39 -5.58
C ARG A 111 42.71 30.19 -5.94
N GLY A 112 43.27 29.19 -6.61
CA GLY A 112 42.61 27.92 -6.90
C GLY A 112 42.18 27.20 -5.62
N LEU A 113 43.14 27.00 -4.70
CA LEU A 113 42.91 26.35 -3.40
C LEU A 113 41.91 27.11 -2.52
N ASP A 114 41.92 28.46 -2.52
CA ASP A 114 40.88 29.24 -1.83
C ASP A 114 39.49 29.04 -2.46
N GLY A 115 39.42 28.93 -3.79
CA GLY A 115 38.21 28.57 -4.51
C GLY A 115 37.69 27.18 -4.16
N GLU A 116 38.57 26.17 -4.14
CA GLU A 116 38.26 24.79 -3.78
C GLU A 116 37.82 24.67 -2.33
N LYS A 117 38.51 25.34 -1.39
CA LYS A 117 38.09 25.43 0.01
C LYS A 117 36.68 25.97 0.13
N LYS A 118 36.35 27.06 -0.57
CA LYS A 118 34.99 27.61 -0.57
C LYS A 118 34.00 26.61 -1.16
N ALA A 119 34.34 25.98 -2.29
CA ALA A 119 33.48 24.98 -2.92
C ALA A 119 33.18 23.80 -1.98
N LEU A 120 34.18 23.28 -1.27
CA LEU A 120 34.01 22.23 -0.26
C LEU A 120 33.10 22.67 0.88
N VAL A 121 33.27 23.89 1.37
CA VAL A 121 32.41 24.47 2.42
C VAL A 121 30.96 24.57 1.93
N TYR A 122 30.73 25.06 0.71
CA TYR A 122 29.39 25.14 0.13
C TYR A 122 28.76 23.75 -0.10
N ASP A 123 29.52 22.80 -0.61
CA ASP A 123 29.07 21.42 -0.80
C ASP A 123 28.73 20.76 0.55
N ASN A 124 29.56 20.94 1.57
CA ASN A 124 29.29 20.40 2.90
C ASN A 124 28.05 21.05 3.54
N TYR A 125 27.93 22.37 3.53
CA TYR A 125 26.76 23.05 4.07
C TYR A 125 25.48 22.72 3.29
N SER A 126 25.52 22.67 1.97
CA SER A 126 24.36 22.28 1.16
C SER A 126 23.92 20.85 1.44
N LYS A 127 24.87 19.91 1.62
CA LYS A 127 24.58 18.54 2.08
C LYS A 127 23.95 18.50 3.46
N LEU A 128 24.48 19.27 4.43
CA LEU A 128 23.92 19.34 5.79
C LEU A 128 22.51 19.94 5.80
N ILE A 129 22.27 20.99 5.02
CA ILE A 129 20.95 21.59 4.84
C ILE A 129 19.99 20.57 4.22
N ALA A 130 20.38 19.92 3.13
CA ALA A 130 19.56 18.90 2.48
C ALA A 130 19.24 17.71 3.41
N ALA A 131 20.21 17.27 4.22
CA ALA A 131 19.99 16.24 5.22
C ALA A 131 18.99 16.70 6.30
N THR A 132 19.11 17.95 6.76
CA THR A 132 18.20 18.53 7.75
C THR A 132 16.78 18.68 7.19
N ASP A 133 16.63 19.10 5.94
CA ASP A 133 15.34 19.17 5.24
C ASP A 133 14.74 17.77 5.06
N THR A 134 15.57 16.78 4.77
CA THR A 134 15.13 15.37 4.68
C THR A 134 14.61 14.88 6.03
N ILE A 135 15.33 15.16 7.13
CA ILE A 135 14.88 14.82 8.49
C ILE A 135 13.56 15.54 8.82
N LYS A 136 13.43 16.82 8.44
CA LYS A 136 12.19 17.57 8.63
C LYS A 136 11.03 16.96 7.86
N SER A 137 11.21 16.63 6.58
CA SER A 137 10.18 15.98 5.77
C SER A 137 9.83 14.58 6.28
N MET A 138 10.82 13.81 6.74
CA MET A 138 10.59 12.52 7.39
C MET A 138 9.76 12.70 8.66
N ARG A 139 10.06 13.71 9.49
CA ARG A 139 9.31 14.00 10.71
C ARG A 139 7.87 14.41 10.41
N GLU A 140 7.63 15.27 9.42
CA GLU A 140 6.29 15.68 9.01
C GLU A 140 5.46 14.50 8.48
N LYS A 141 6.07 13.61 7.68
CA LYS A 141 5.41 12.40 7.18
C LYS A 141 5.20 11.35 8.26
N MET A 142 6.11 11.27 9.24
CA MET A 142 6.04 10.31 10.34
C MET A 142 5.26 10.86 11.54
N ASP A 143 4.76 12.10 11.49
CA ASP A 143 4.01 12.70 12.59
C ASP A 143 2.68 11.93 12.74
N PRO A 144 2.58 11.03 13.73
CA PRO A 144 1.53 10.01 13.77
C PRO A 144 0.15 10.64 13.95
N VAL A 145 0.08 11.89 14.43
CA VAL A 145 -1.16 12.60 14.72
C VAL A 145 -1.97 12.87 13.45
N THR A 146 -1.32 13.07 12.30
CA THR A 146 -2.03 13.37 11.05
C THR A 146 -2.60 12.12 10.39
N GLU A 147 -1.85 11.02 10.33
CA GLU A 147 -2.32 9.76 9.73
C GLU A 147 -3.30 9.02 10.66
N THR A 148 -3.08 9.01 11.97
CA THR A 148 -4.03 8.38 12.90
C THR A 148 -5.36 9.12 12.98
N SER A 149 -5.38 10.45 12.84
CA SER A 149 -6.64 11.21 12.86
C SER A 149 -7.46 11.03 11.58
N THR A 150 -6.81 10.92 10.43
CA THR A 150 -7.51 10.56 9.17
C THR A 150 -8.03 9.13 9.23
N LEU A 151 -7.22 8.17 9.69
CA LEU A 151 -7.66 6.79 9.87
C LEU A 151 -8.80 6.67 10.88
N MET A 152 -8.77 7.40 12.00
CA MET A 152 -9.85 7.40 12.98
C MET A 152 -11.15 8.00 12.38
N GLY A 153 -11.02 9.06 11.57
CA GLY A 153 -12.14 9.63 10.82
C GLY A 153 -12.72 8.66 9.79
N ASP A 154 -11.87 7.93 9.06
CA ASP A 154 -12.30 6.94 8.07
C ASP A 154 -12.92 5.70 8.72
N VAL A 155 -12.38 5.23 9.84
CA VAL A 155 -12.99 4.17 10.64
C VAL A 155 -14.37 4.60 11.16
N ALA A 156 -14.52 5.85 11.61
CA ALA A 156 -15.83 6.38 12.02
C ALA A 156 -16.82 6.42 10.84
N ARG A 157 -16.40 6.86 9.65
CA ARG A 157 -17.23 6.84 8.43
C ARG A 157 -17.61 5.42 8.00
N ILE A 158 -16.69 4.47 8.09
CA ILE A 158 -16.95 3.05 7.80
C ILE A 158 -17.93 2.49 8.82
N ALA A 159 -17.76 2.78 10.11
CA ALA A 159 -18.68 2.35 11.16
C ALA A 159 -20.08 2.93 10.98
N GLU A 160 -20.19 4.21 10.60
CA GLU A 160 -21.48 4.83 10.25
C GLU A 160 -22.08 4.19 9.00
N SER A 161 -21.28 3.96 7.96
CA SER A 161 -21.74 3.32 6.73
C SER A 161 -22.18 1.88 6.96
N ALA A 162 -21.45 1.14 7.80
CA ALA A 162 -21.78 -0.22 8.19
C ALA A 162 -23.04 -0.26 9.06
N SER A 163 -23.24 0.68 9.99
CA SER A 163 -24.46 0.74 10.81
C SER A 163 -25.68 1.15 9.97
N ARG A 164 -25.51 2.07 9.01
CA ARG A 164 -26.55 2.42 8.03
C ARG A 164 -26.88 1.23 7.13
N LEU A 165 -25.87 0.57 6.57
CA LEU A 165 -26.08 -0.62 5.74
C LEU A 165 -26.69 -1.76 6.55
N SER A 166 -26.26 -2.00 7.79
CA SER A 166 -26.84 -2.99 8.70
C SER A 166 -28.28 -2.66 9.05
N SER A 167 -28.63 -1.39 9.20
CA SER A 167 -30.01 -0.96 9.44
C SER A 167 -30.87 -1.10 8.18
N GLU A 168 -30.31 -0.81 7.00
CA GLU A 168 -30.96 -1.01 5.70
C GLU A 168 -31.18 -2.49 5.43
N MET A 169 -30.15 -3.33 5.63
CA MET A 169 -30.21 -4.79 5.58
C MET A 169 -31.21 -5.30 6.63
N GLY A 170 -31.21 -4.73 7.83
CA GLY A 170 -32.16 -5.04 8.90
C GLY A 170 -33.59 -4.55 8.61
N LYS A 171 -33.81 -3.71 7.60
CA LYS A 171 -35.14 -3.32 7.10
C LYS A 171 -35.54 -4.16 5.88
N GLN A 172 -34.62 -4.41 4.96
CA GLN A 172 -34.82 -5.22 3.75
C GLN A 172 -34.95 -6.71 4.10
N TYR A 173 -34.08 -7.19 4.98
CA TYR A 173 -34.13 -8.49 5.65
C TYR A 173 -34.70 -8.36 7.06
N GLY A 174 -35.44 -7.29 7.36
CA GLY A 174 -36.20 -7.06 8.60
C GLY A 174 -37.36 -8.00 8.86
N GLY A 175 -37.29 -9.21 8.30
CA GLY A 175 -37.88 -10.43 8.84
C GLY A 175 -36.83 -11.41 9.41
N GLY A 176 -35.62 -10.93 9.70
CA GLY A 176 -34.40 -11.73 9.89
C GLY A 176 -33.76 -11.62 11.27
N THR A 177 -34.44 -11.05 12.26
CA THR A 177 -34.31 -11.47 13.66
C THR A 177 -35.50 -12.35 14.02
N GLY A 178 -35.57 -13.51 13.35
CA GLY A 178 -35.63 -14.81 14.04
C GLY A 178 -36.83 -15.23 14.87
N ASP A 179 -37.95 -14.49 14.93
CA ASP A 179 -39.07 -14.91 15.79
C ASP A 179 -40.38 -15.10 15.00
N ALA A 180 -41.16 -14.06 14.73
CA ALA A 180 -42.55 -14.21 14.30
C ALA A 180 -42.79 -14.95 12.95
N GLY A 181 -42.05 -14.63 11.88
CA GLY A 181 -42.28 -15.23 10.55
C GLY A 181 -41.71 -16.64 10.41
N SER A 182 -40.57 -16.91 11.05
CA SER A 182 -39.96 -18.23 11.10
C SER A 182 -40.77 -19.18 11.99
N ASP A 183 -41.36 -18.66 13.07
CA ASP A 183 -42.25 -19.40 13.94
C ASP A 183 -43.53 -19.81 13.25
N GLN A 184 -44.12 -18.94 12.43
CA GLN A 184 -45.33 -19.30 11.71
C GLN A 184 -45.07 -20.39 10.66
N LEU A 185 -43.92 -20.33 9.98
CA LEU A 185 -43.50 -21.38 9.05
C LEU A 185 -43.16 -22.70 9.78
N ARG A 186 -42.51 -22.62 10.95
CA ARG A 186 -42.22 -23.79 11.81
C ARG A 186 -43.50 -24.42 12.35
N LYS A 187 -44.45 -23.62 12.86
CA LYS A 187 -45.77 -24.06 13.30
C LYS A 187 -46.54 -24.76 12.18
N ARG A 188 -46.52 -24.19 10.97
CA ARG A 188 -47.17 -24.80 9.80
C ARG A 188 -46.52 -26.14 9.42
N ARG A 189 -45.18 -26.24 9.48
CA ARG A 189 -44.46 -27.50 9.24
C ARG A 189 -44.81 -28.57 10.29
N ALA A 190 -44.79 -28.20 11.57
CA ALA A 190 -45.17 -29.11 12.65
C ALA A 190 -46.63 -29.60 12.51
N GLN A 191 -47.56 -28.69 12.14
CA GLN A 191 -48.94 -29.07 11.84
C GLN A 191 -49.02 -30.05 10.66
N GLN A 192 -48.29 -29.80 9.57
CA GLN A 192 -48.25 -30.71 8.42
C GLN A 192 -47.69 -32.10 8.78
N GLU A 193 -46.68 -32.16 9.64
CA GLU A 193 -46.10 -33.42 10.12
C GLU A 193 -47.11 -34.21 10.96
N THR A 194 -47.86 -33.55 11.86
CA THR A 194 -48.91 -34.22 12.64
C THR A 194 -50.04 -34.76 11.76
N VAL A 195 -50.48 -34.00 10.75
CA VAL A 195 -51.48 -34.48 9.78
C VAL A 195 -50.95 -35.65 8.97
N LYS A 196 -49.71 -35.56 8.48
CA LYS A 196 -49.06 -36.65 7.74
C LYS A 196 -48.93 -37.91 8.60
N TRP A 197 -48.68 -37.76 9.90
CA TRP A 197 -48.62 -38.88 10.83
C TRP A 197 -49.99 -39.59 10.94
N VAL A 198 -51.08 -38.85 11.16
CA VAL A 198 -52.44 -39.39 11.26
C VAL A 198 -52.89 -40.09 9.97
N LEU A 199 -52.54 -39.55 8.80
CA LEU A 199 -52.89 -40.14 7.51
C LEU A 199 -52.19 -41.48 7.25
N ASN A 200 -50.98 -41.68 7.80
CA ASN A 200 -50.21 -42.92 7.65
C ASN A 200 -50.54 -43.97 8.72
N SER A 201 -51.36 -43.63 9.72
CA SER A 201 -51.76 -44.53 10.81
C SER A 201 -52.48 -45.82 10.38
N PRO A 202 -53.39 -45.88 9.40
CA PRO A 202 -54.05 -47.13 9.04
C PRO A 202 -53.06 -48.19 8.51
N ASP A 203 -52.04 -47.78 7.76
CA ASP A 203 -51.02 -48.70 7.25
C ASP A 203 -50.07 -49.16 8.37
N ARG A 204 -49.75 -48.28 9.33
CA ARG A 204 -48.99 -48.64 10.53
C ARG A 204 -49.74 -49.62 11.43
N LEU A 205 -51.04 -49.42 11.63
CA LEU A 205 -51.87 -50.35 12.40
C LEU A 205 -51.95 -51.73 11.72
N ARG A 206 -52.06 -51.78 10.39
CA ARG A 206 -51.98 -53.05 9.64
C ARG A 206 -50.65 -53.76 9.85
N GLN A 207 -49.54 -53.02 9.83
CA GLN A 207 -48.21 -53.60 10.05
C GLN A 207 -48.05 -54.14 11.47
N LEU A 208 -48.49 -53.40 12.50
CA LEU A 208 -48.41 -53.86 13.90
C LEU A 208 -49.29 -55.08 14.17
N VAL A 209 -50.46 -55.15 13.54
CA VAL A 209 -51.33 -56.33 13.59
C VAL A 209 -50.67 -57.52 12.88
N ALA A 210 -49.99 -57.32 11.75
CA ALA A 210 -49.24 -58.37 11.07
C ALA A 210 -48.03 -58.87 11.91
N GLU A 211 -47.41 -57.99 12.69
CA GLU A 211 -46.30 -58.31 13.60
C GLU A 211 -46.75 -58.92 14.94
N SER A 212 -48.06 -59.20 15.13
CA SER A 212 -48.66 -59.72 16.37
C SER A 212 -48.47 -58.82 17.61
N LYS A 213 -48.11 -57.54 17.45
CA LYS A 213 -47.96 -56.56 18.54
C LYS A 213 -49.29 -55.83 18.77
N THR A 214 -50.26 -56.57 19.30
CA THR A 214 -51.64 -56.09 19.48
C THR A 214 -51.75 -54.96 20.49
N ASP A 215 -50.96 -55.03 21.57
CA ASP A 215 -51.05 -54.07 22.66
C ASP A 215 -50.54 -52.68 22.24
N GLU A 216 -49.49 -52.64 21.41
CA GLU A 216 -48.95 -51.41 20.81
C GLU A 216 -49.92 -50.81 19.78
N ALA A 217 -50.61 -51.66 19.01
CA ALA A 217 -51.61 -51.22 18.04
C ALA A 217 -52.83 -50.58 18.74
N GLU A 218 -53.30 -51.15 19.86
CA GLU A 218 -54.38 -50.58 20.66
C GLU A 218 -53.96 -49.25 21.32
N ALA A 219 -52.73 -49.14 21.80
CA ALA A 219 -52.18 -47.90 22.34
C ALA A 219 -52.12 -46.78 21.27
N GLN A 220 -51.61 -47.10 20.07
CA GLN A 220 -51.58 -46.15 18.95
C GLN A 220 -52.99 -45.76 18.48
N TRP A 221 -53.93 -46.69 18.48
CA TRP A 221 -55.33 -46.41 18.18
C TRP A 221 -55.98 -45.50 19.21
N ASN A 222 -55.70 -45.69 20.51
CA ASN A 222 -56.22 -44.82 21.56
C ASN A 222 -55.70 -43.38 21.40
N GLU A 223 -54.41 -43.20 21.12
CA GLU A 223 -53.84 -41.87 20.85
C GLU A 223 -54.43 -41.22 19.59
N LEU A 224 -54.54 -41.99 18.50
CA LEU A 224 -55.15 -41.54 17.25
C LEU A 224 -56.63 -41.18 17.42
N SER A 225 -57.39 -42.01 18.12
CA SER A 225 -58.82 -41.80 18.35
C SER A 225 -59.08 -40.55 19.18
N GLY A 226 -58.21 -40.24 20.14
CA GLY A 226 -58.22 -38.99 20.90
C GLY A 226 -57.93 -37.76 20.02
N LEU A 227 -56.98 -37.85 19.10
CA LEU A 227 -56.69 -36.78 18.12
C LEU A 227 -57.83 -36.60 17.11
N LEU A 228 -58.39 -37.70 16.60
CA LEU A 228 -59.52 -37.70 15.65
C LEU A 228 -60.81 -37.16 16.28
N ALA A 229 -61.06 -37.44 17.57
CA ALA A 229 -62.18 -36.83 18.29
C ALA A 229 -62.02 -35.31 18.43
N ARG A 230 -60.79 -34.81 18.62
CA ARG A 230 -60.51 -33.35 18.62
C ARG A 230 -60.63 -32.73 17.24
N TRP A 231 -60.56 -33.52 16.16
CA TRP A 231 -60.68 -33.09 14.76
C TRP A 231 -62.05 -33.45 14.14
N GLU A 232 -63.06 -33.74 14.97
CA GLU A 232 -64.40 -34.09 14.52
C GLU A 232 -65.02 -32.94 13.71
N GLY A 233 -65.34 -33.21 12.43
CA GLY A 233 -65.84 -32.21 11.48
C GLY A 233 -64.86 -31.80 10.38
N VAL A 234 -63.58 -32.19 10.45
CA VAL A 234 -62.62 -31.99 9.35
C VAL A 234 -62.81 -33.09 8.29
N GLU A 235 -62.94 -32.70 7.03
CA GLU A 235 -63.12 -33.63 5.90
C GLU A 235 -62.02 -34.72 5.87
N GLY A 236 -62.42 -35.98 5.70
CA GLY A 236 -61.51 -37.13 5.60
C GLY A 236 -61.13 -37.81 6.93
N THR A 237 -61.33 -37.18 8.09
CA THR A 237 -61.04 -37.79 9.41
C THR A 237 -61.90 -39.03 9.69
N GLU A 238 -63.18 -38.99 9.34
CA GLU A 238 -64.10 -40.14 9.42
C GLU A 238 -63.69 -41.29 8.48
N GLN A 239 -63.09 -40.97 7.32
CA GLN A 239 -62.59 -41.98 6.39
C GLN A 239 -61.34 -42.68 6.95
N VAL A 240 -60.42 -41.93 7.58
CA VAL A 240 -59.26 -42.49 8.28
C VAL A 240 -59.70 -43.35 9.46
N ARG A 241 -60.67 -42.87 10.27
CA ARG A 241 -61.26 -43.63 11.38
C ARG A 241 -61.81 -44.98 10.92
N ARG A 242 -62.59 -45.00 9.83
CA ARG A 242 -63.10 -46.25 9.24
C ARG A 242 -61.98 -47.19 8.80
N ARG A 243 -60.97 -46.67 8.08
CA ARG A 243 -59.83 -47.49 7.61
C ARG A 243 -59.02 -48.11 8.76
N CYS A 244 -58.84 -47.38 9.86
CA CYS A 244 -58.18 -47.89 11.05
C CYS A 244 -59.04 -48.93 11.78
N LEU A 245 -60.36 -48.73 11.86
CA LEU A 245 -61.28 -49.73 12.41
C LEU A 245 -61.30 -51.00 11.56
N ASP A 246 -61.23 -50.89 10.23
CA ASP A 246 -61.14 -52.05 9.34
C ASP A 246 -59.80 -52.79 9.52
N ALA A 247 -58.69 -52.05 9.69
CA ALA A 247 -57.39 -52.64 10.04
C ALA A 247 -57.46 -53.42 11.36
N LEU A 248 -58.14 -52.88 12.38
CA LEU A 248 -58.34 -53.56 13.66
C LEU A 248 -59.42 -54.66 13.61
N ARG A 249 -60.37 -54.63 12.68
CA ARG A 249 -61.37 -55.70 12.47
C ARG A 249 -60.81 -56.87 11.69
N SER A 250 -59.83 -56.65 10.81
CA SER A 250 -59.11 -57.75 10.14
C SER A 250 -58.43 -58.72 11.13
N ARG A 251 -58.28 -58.30 12.40
CA ARG A 251 -57.96 -59.11 13.58
C ARG A 251 -58.96 -60.21 13.92
N GLN A 252 -60.25 -60.02 13.64
CA GLN A 252 -61.33 -60.91 14.11
C GLN A 252 -61.64 -62.05 13.13
N THR A 253 -61.10 -62.03 11.91
CA THR A 253 -61.36 -63.02 10.86
C THR A 253 -60.14 -63.89 10.52
N GLY A 254 -59.12 -63.92 11.38
CA GLY A 254 -57.93 -64.77 11.25
C GLY A 254 -57.81 -65.73 12.42
#